data_AF-A0A0C9ZFK9-F1
#
_entry.id   AF-A0A0C9ZFK9-F1
#
_cell.length_a   1.000
_cell.length_b   1.000
_cell.length_c   1.000
_cell.angle_alpha   90.00
_cell.angle_beta   90.00
_cell.angle_gamma   90.00
#
_symmetry.space_group_name_H-M   'P 1'
#
loop_
_entity.id
_entity.type
_entity.pdbx_description
1 polymer ?
#
loop_
_entity_poly.entity_id
_entity_poly.type
_entity_poly.pdbx_seq_one_letter_code
_entity_poly.pdbx_strand_id
1 'polypeptide(L)'
;MSRPHVVTEGDPKPTLRHRVEHMMHKAFWDEAVENLSNPEPAAQLMHLKSLYSDMNATLSTLLPLGHPVLVAISAPPPPTSSPLESAVSFLREVLVSLRERCAPVHDPEIETVQRALDNPPVRTGRPRELAKLVADTIRFILEFAQVMKDDLSGFVFGGMSEQQLRSVVAKQANVTERAVILDIWRKDRVLHGWRSWLEHSKPSFTVSGDATELRFRWIVRLVESLGTSPLPVSCPLPTRHIQSTRTDLDDSGSRMVSTGSDHDCALPPIFFFTIPALVKLQNYLQALVITAALRALIHSPPPATGPSHADLTTFTTRVWTILQADITEGPQADDTKLVNLADEVVRARNQRGPTLSKEEEKRLRGIVDRTLKPTDPVFVLLRNRLLVALVTALVRLRMESRDLGVVPKTLRSGLDRERDMKRPRLTLDPHYFDERPLPKGSVEVMVKGFEDPVLNRAMAKVFGEMDVQLEWLESVWGDVIEPSIERNKPKSY
;
A
#
# COMPACT_ATOMS: atom_id res chain seq x y z
N MET A 1 -3.25 11.30 -31.92
CA MET A 1 -3.24 12.75 -31.66
C MET A 1 -2.38 12.98 -30.43
N SER A 2 -1.09 13.17 -30.67
CA SER A 2 -0.13 13.54 -29.63
C SER A 2 -0.43 14.97 -29.19
N ARG A 3 -0.51 15.22 -27.89
CA ARG A 3 -0.54 16.60 -27.41
C ARG A 3 0.76 17.26 -27.85
N PRO A 4 0.73 18.36 -28.62
CA PRO A 4 1.93 19.12 -28.88
C PRO A 4 2.40 19.64 -27.52
N HIS A 5 3.69 19.53 -27.23
CA HIS A 5 4.32 20.43 -26.28
C HIS A 5 4.08 21.84 -26.80
N VAL A 6 3.01 22.47 -26.31
CA VAL A 6 2.84 23.92 -26.37
C VAL A 6 4.00 24.43 -25.54
N VAL A 7 5.06 24.87 -26.23
CA VAL A 7 6.07 25.75 -25.66
C VAL A 7 5.31 27.02 -25.31
N THR A 8 4.85 27.09 -24.07
CA THR A 8 4.26 28.29 -23.49
C THR A 8 5.33 29.38 -23.54
N GLU A 9 5.07 30.47 -24.26
CA GLU A 9 5.87 31.70 -24.23
C GLU A 9 5.94 32.21 -22.78
N GLY A 10 6.95 31.76 -22.04
CA GLY A 10 7.07 32.03 -20.61
C GLY A 10 8.05 31.12 -19.87
N ASP A 11 8.87 30.32 -20.57
CA ASP A 11 9.84 29.46 -19.89
C ASP A 11 10.88 30.30 -19.13
N PRO A 12 11.09 30.05 -17.83
CA PRO A 12 12.11 30.73 -17.05
C PRO A 12 13.48 30.44 -17.67
N LYS A 13 14.32 31.48 -17.78
CA LYS A 13 15.69 31.38 -18.32
C LYS A 13 16.35 30.09 -17.82
N PRO A 14 16.95 29.27 -18.71
CA PRO A 14 17.47 27.97 -18.32
C PRO A 14 18.45 28.13 -17.16
N THR A 15 18.13 27.48 -16.05
CA THR A 15 18.93 27.47 -14.83
C THR A 15 20.39 27.13 -15.18
N LEU A 16 21.35 27.75 -14.50
CA LEU A 16 22.80 27.52 -14.71
C LEU A 16 23.14 26.02 -14.79
N ARG A 17 22.48 25.21 -13.95
CA ARG A 17 22.59 23.75 -13.92
C ARG A 17 22.30 23.10 -15.28
N HIS A 18 21.22 23.51 -15.96
CA HIS A 18 20.84 22.96 -17.27
C HIS A 18 21.85 23.33 -18.36
N ARG A 19 22.43 24.53 -18.30
CA ARG A 19 23.50 24.95 -19.22
C ARG A 19 24.78 24.14 -19.02
N VAL A 20 25.15 23.90 -17.76
CA VAL A 20 26.33 23.08 -17.42
C VAL A 20 26.12 21.64 -17.89
N GLU A 21 24.95 21.05 -17.60
CA GLU A 21 24.59 19.70 -18.04
C GLU A 21 24.64 19.57 -19.57
N HIS A 22 24.05 20.52 -20.30
CA HIS A 22 24.12 20.55 -21.77
C HIS A 22 25.55 20.69 -22.29
N MET A 23 26.39 21.52 -21.66
CA MET A 23 27.80 21.64 -22.02
C MET A 23 28.58 20.35 -21.76
N MET A 24 28.32 19.68 -20.64
CA MET A 24 28.96 18.41 -20.28
C MET A 24 28.55 17.29 -21.23
N HIS A 25 27.25 17.18 -21.55
CA HIS A 25 26.75 16.20 -22.52
C HIS A 25 27.36 16.44 -23.90
N LYS A 26 27.42 17.70 -24.35
CA LYS A 26 28.05 18.04 -25.63
C LYS A 26 29.54 17.67 -25.65
N ALA A 27 30.28 18.04 -24.60
CA ALA A 27 31.71 17.74 -24.49
C ALA A 27 31.97 16.23 -24.50
N PHE A 28 31.14 15.45 -23.79
CA PHE A 28 31.22 13.98 -23.79
C PHE A 28 31.04 13.40 -25.20
N TRP A 29 30.05 13.85 -25.96
CA TRP A 29 29.83 13.33 -27.31
C TRP A 29 30.89 13.81 -28.32
N ASP A 30 31.37 15.04 -28.18
CA ASP A 30 32.48 15.55 -29.01
C ASP A 30 33.76 14.72 -28.74
N GLU A 31 34.07 14.41 -27.47
CA GLU A 31 35.16 13.52 -27.06
C GLU A 31 34.97 12.08 -27.58
N ALA A 32 33.75 11.53 -27.49
CA ALA A 32 33.44 10.21 -28.01
C ALA A 32 33.69 10.13 -29.53
N VAL A 33 33.32 11.15 -30.29
CA VAL A 33 33.60 11.22 -31.74
C VAL A 33 35.10 11.31 -32.01
N GLU A 34 35.84 12.13 -31.26
CA GLU A 34 37.30 12.24 -31.41
C GLU A 34 38.00 10.90 -31.14
N ASN A 35 37.63 10.22 -30.05
CA ASN A 35 38.17 8.92 -29.67
C ASN A 35 37.84 7.82 -30.69
N LEU A 36 36.60 7.78 -31.19
CA LEU A 36 36.20 6.83 -32.24
C LEU A 36 36.82 7.14 -33.61
N SER A 37 37.25 8.38 -33.84
CA SER A 37 37.94 8.79 -35.08
C SER A 37 39.41 8.34 -35.13
N ASN A 38 39.95 7.78 -34.04
CA ASN A 38 41.31 7.25 -34.02
C ASN A 38 41.43 6.10 -35.04
N PRO A 39 42.42 6.09 -35.95
CA PRO A 39 42.59 5.02 -36.93
C PRO A 39 42.97 3.66 -36.33
N GLU A 40 43.36 3.61 -35.04
CA GLU A 40 43.74 2.36 -34.37
C GLU A 40 42.51 1.54 -33.92
N PRO A 41 42.32 0.30 -34.43
CA PRO A 41 41.16 -0.52 -34.09
C PRO A 41 41.05 -0.86 -32.60
N ALA A 42 42.18 -1.04 -31.91
CA ALA A 42 42.20 -1.36 -30.48
C ALA A 42 41.64 -0.22 -29.62
N ALA A 43 41.99 1.02 -29.95
CA ALA A 43 41.44 2.22 -29.29
C ALA A 43 39.93 2.34 -29.56
N GLN A 44 39.50 2.18 -30.82
CA GLN A 44 38.07 2.21 -31.19
C GLN A 44 37.25 1.15 -30.42
N LEU A 45 37.76 -0.08 -30.30
CA LEU A 45 37.08 -1.16 -29.58
C LEU A 45 36.92 -0.88 -28.09
N MET A 46 37.92 -0.27 -27.45
CA MET A 46 37.83 0.10 -26.02
C MET A 46 36.70 1.12 -25.80
N HIS A 47 36.62 2.15 -26.64
CA HIS A 47 35.61 3.19 -26.53
C HIS A 47 34.21 2.68 -26.89
N LEU A 48 34.07 1.87 -27.94
CA LEU A 48 32.81 1.21 -28.27
C LEU A 48 32.31 0.32 -27.13
N LYS A 49 33.20 -0.42 -26.46
CA LYS A 49 32.83 -1.24 -25.30
C LYS A 49 32.24 -0.41 -24.16
N SER A 50 32.77 0.78 -23.90
CA SER A 50 32.21 1.69 -22.89
C SER A 50 30.80 2.12 -23.27
N LEU A 51 30.61 2.60 -24.51
CA LEU A 51 29.30 3.03 -25.01
C LEU A 51 28.28 1.88 -25.04
N TYR A 52 28.71 0.67 -25.37
CA TYR A 52 27.90 -0.54 -25.30
C TYR A 52 27.50 -0.89 -23.87
N SER A 53 28.38 -0.69 -22.89
CA SER A 53 28.02 -0.85 -21.48
C SER A 53 26.89 0.11 -21.06
N ASP A 54 26.96 1.37 -21.50
CA ASP A 54 25.93 2.38 -21.22
C ASP A 54 24.60 2.05 -21.91
N MET A 55 24.66 1.58 -23.16
CA MET A 55 23.51 1.04 -23.87
C MET A 55 22.93 -0.19 -23.16
N ASN A 56 23.76 -1.11 -22.67
CA ASN A 56 23.29 -2.29 -21.94
C ASN A 56 22.52 -1.89 -20.68
N ALA A 57 23.10 -0.99 -19.88
CA ALA A 57 22.46 -0.50 -18.66
C ALA A 57 21.10 0.13 -18.96
N THR A 58 21.01 0.93 -20.02
CA THR A 58 19.78 1.62 -20.42
C THR A 58 18.75 0.63 -20.99
N LEU A 59 19.16 -0.19 -21.97
CA LEU A 59 18.29 -1.13 -22.68
C LEU A 59 17.85 -2.32 -21.82
N SER A 60 18.59 -2.69 -20.77
CA SER A 60 18.19 -3.74 -19.82
C SER A 60 16.88 -3.44 -19.09
N THR A 61 16.52 -2.15 -18.99
CA THR A 61 15.24 -1.72 -18.41
C THR A 61 14.07 -1.88 -19.38
N LEU A 62 14.35 -1.92 -20.69
CA LEU A 62 13.34 -2.02 -21.74
C LEU A 62 13.21 -3.46 -22.26
N LEU A 63 14.33 -4.18 -22.43
CA LEU A 63 14.45 -5.51 -23.04
C LEU A 63 14.41 -6.66 -22.02
N PRO A 64 13.78 -7.82 -22.31
CA PRO A 64 13.86 -9.01 -21.47
C PRO A 64 15.31 -9.44 -21.26
N LEU A 65 15.63 -9.96 -20.07
CA LEU A 65 17.00 -10.35 -19.67
C LEU A 65 17.69 -11.35 -20.61
N GLY A 66 16.94 -12.10 -21.44
CA GLY A 66 17.47 -13.05 -22.43
C GLY A 66 17.39 -12.58 -23.89
N HIS A 67 17.14 -11.28 -24.13
CA HIS A 67 16.98 -10.77 -25.48
C HIS A 67 18.32 -10.85 -26.27
N PRO A 68 18.34 -11.30 -27.54
CA PRO A 68 19.57 -11.47 -28.32
C PRO A 68 20.46 -10.22 -28.36
N VAL A 69 19.86 -9.04 -28.46
CA VAL A 69 20.57 -7.76 -28.38
C VAL A 69 21.31 -7.57 -27.06
N LEU A 70 20.69 -7.81 -25.90
CA LEU A 70 21.37 -7.65 -24.61
C LEU A 70 22.53 -8.64 -24.44
N VAL A 71 22.35 -9.87 -24.96
CA VAL A 71 23.39 -10.89 -24.96
C VAL A 71 24.57 -10.45 -25.86
N ALA A 72 24.28 -9.91 -27.04
CA ALA A 72 25.29 -9.42 -27.97
C ALA A 72 26.06 -8.19 -27.44
N ILE A 73 25.38 -7.24 -26.78
CA ILE A 73 26.02 -6.06 -26.14
C ILE A 73 26.92 -6.48 -24.97
N SER A 74 26.48 -7.47 -24.20
CA SER A 74 27.23 -7.95 -23.03
C SER A 74 28.43 -8.83 -23.41
N ALA A 75 28.46 -9.36 -24.64
CA ALA A 75 29.58 -10.16 -25.14
C ALA A 75 30.79 -9.28 -25.47
N PRO A 76 32.03 -9.79 -25.32
CA PRO A 76 33.21 -9.06 -25.78
C PRO A 76 33.10 -8.81 -27.29
N PRO A 77 33.45 -7.61 -27.78
CA PRO A 77 33.33 -7.31 -29.20
C PRO A 77 34.24 -8.27 -30.01
N PRO A 78 33.76 -8.79 -31.15
CA PRO A 78 34.54 -9.73 -31.94
C PRO A 78 35.84 -9.04 -32.43
N PRO A 79 36.98 -9.77 -32.48
CA PRO A 79 38.20 -9.22 -33.06
C PRO A 79 37.94 -8.89 -34.53
N THR A 80 37.94 -7.60 -34.88
CA THR A 80 37.64 -7.10 -36.21
C THR A 80 38.68 -6.06 -36.62
N SER A 81 39.08 -6.08 -37.88
CA SER A 81 39.93 -5.05 -38.49
C SER A 81 39.19 -3.74 -38.75
N SER A 82 37.86 -3.76 -38.71
CA SER A 82 36.98 -2.60 -38.99
C SER A 82 35.90 -2.44 -37.91
N PRO A 83 36.25 -2.00 -36.67
CA PRO A 83 35.32 -1.92 -35.54
C PRO A 83 34.06 -1.09 -35.81
N LEU A 84 34.19 0.06 -36.48
CA LEU A 84 33.06 0.94 -36.76
C LEU A 84 32.06 0.33 -37.76
N GLU A 85 32.52 -0.47 -38.73
CA GLU A 85 31.62 -1.14 -39.67
C GLU A 85 30.84 -2.27 -38.99
N SER A 86 31.50 -3.03 -38.12
CA SER A 86 30.85 -4.03 -37.28
C SER A 86 29.83 -3.37 -36.33
N ALA A 87 30.15 -2.19 -35.79
CA ALA A 87 29.24 -1.41 -34.97
C ALA A 87 27.99 -0.95 -35.74
N VAL A 88 28.13 -0.49 -37.00
CA VAL A 88 26.99 -0.11 -37.84
C VAL A 88 26.01 -1.28 -38.01
N SER A 89 26.50 -2.47 -38.37
CA SER A 89 25.64 -3.66 -38.51
C SER A 89 24.92 -4.00 -37.21
N PHE A 90 25.65 -3.94 -36.08
CA PHE A 90 25.08 -4.22 -34.77
C PHE A 90 24.01 -3.19 -34.36
N LEU A 91 24.26 -1.90 -34.57
CA LEU A 91 23.31 -0.83 -34.25
C LEU A 91 22.02 -0.92 -35.08
N ARG A 92 22.08 -1.44 -36.32
CA ARG A 92 20.88 -1.74 -37.11
C ARG A 92 20.00 -2.79 -36.41
N GLU A 93 20.59 -3.87 -35.90
CA GLU A 93 19.85 -4.91 -35.16
C GLU A 93 19.21 -4.35 -33.87
N VAL A 94 19.93 -3.45 -33.17
CA VAL A 94 19.39 -2.74 -32.00
C VAL A 94 18.18 -1.90 -32.40
N LEU A 95 18.28 -1.07 -33.44
CA LEU A 95 17.18 -0.20 -33.89
C LEU A 95 15.96 -1.00 -34.36
N VAL A 96 16.16 -2.13 -35.07
CA VAL A 96 15.06 -3.04 -35.44
C VAL A 96 14.37 -3.59 -34.18
N SER A 97 15.15 -4.02 -33.19
CA SER A 97 14.61 -4.55 -31.93
C SER A 97 13.86 -3.48 -31.12
N LEU A 98 14.31 -2.23 -31.16
CA LEU A 98 13.59 -1.11 -30.54
C LEU A 98 12.29 -0.79 -31.28
N ARG A 99 12.32 -0.81 -32.62
CA ARG A 99 11.15 -0.59 -33.48
C ARG A 99 10.03 -1.59 -33.22
N GLU A 100 10.37 -2.87 -33.07
CA GLU A 100 9.38 -3.92 -32.77
C GLU A 100 8.60 -3.69 -31.47
N ARG A 101 9.10 -2.80 -30.60
CA ARG A 101 8.59 -2.59 -29.24
C ARG A 101 8.15 -1.17 -28.93
N CYS A 102 8.50 -0.20 -29.77
CA CYS A 102 8.05 1.18 -29.62
C CYS A 102 6.60 1.36 -30.10
N ALA A 103 5.98 2.47 -29.70
CA ALA A 103 4.69 2.84 -30.26
C ALA A 103 4.84 3.22 -31.76
N PRO A 104 3.87 2.89 -32.63
CA PRO A 104 3.97 3.16 -34.08
C PRO A 104 4.15 4.64 -34.45
N VAL A 105 3.89 5.56 -33.51
CA VAL A 105 4.09 7.00 -33.71
C VAL A 105 5.58 7.35 -33.86
N HIS A 106 6.48 6.52 -33.35
CA HIS A 106 7.92 6.76 -33.37
C HIS A 106 8.68 5.99 -34.47
N ASP A 107 8.02 5.09 -35.21
CA ASP A 107 8.60 4.40 -36.36
C ASP A 107 9.34 5.34 -37.34
N PRO A 108 8.81 6.53 -37.71
CA PRO A 108 9.49 7.44 -38.64
C PRO A 108 10.84 7.96 -38.14
N GLU A 109 11.00 8.12 -36.83
CA GLU A 109 12.25 8.58 -36.21
C GLU A 109 13.31 7.48 -36.30
N ILE A 110 12.95 6.25 -35.93
CA ILE A 110 13.83 5.08 -36.02
C ILE A 110 14.23 4.82 -37.48
N GLU A 111 13.27 4.87 -38.41
CA GLU A 111 13.54 4.67 -39.84
C GLU A 111 14.49 5.72 -40.41
N THR A 112 14.50 6.93 -39.87
CA THR A 112 15.41 8.00 -40.31
C THR A 112 16.85 7.68 -39.91
N VAL A 113 17.07 7.21 -38.69
CA VAL A 113 18.40 6.79 -38.21
C VAL A 113 18.83 5.49 -38.91
N GLN A 114 17.92 4.54 -39.10
CA GLN A 114 18.19 3.30 -39.81
C GLN A 114 18.61 3.56 -41.27
N ARG A 115 17.92 4.46 -41.99
CA ARG A 115 18.30 4.88 -43.34
C ARG A 115 19.70 5.51 -43.41
N ALA A 116 20.11 6.24 -42.37
CA ALA A 116 21.45 6.80 -42.27
C ALA A 116 22.52 5.71 -42.05
N LEU A 117 22.21 4.68 -41.26
CA LEU A 117 23.07 3.50 -41.12
C LEU A 117 23.15 2.68 -42.41
N ASP A 118 22.06 2.58 -43.18
CA ASP A 118 22.00 1.81 -44.43
C ASP A 118 22.86 2.41 -45.54
N ASN A 119 23.04 3.73 -45.53
CA ASN A 119 23.86 4.47 -46.49
C ASN A 119 25.01 5.18 -45.76
N PRO A 120 25.98 4.44 -45.19
CA PRO A 120 27.08 5.06 -44.45
C PRO A 120 27.97 5.90 -45.39
N PRO A 121 28.65 6.94 -44.88
CA PRO A 121 29.54 7.78 -45.67
C PRO A 121 30.59 6.93 -46.40
N VAL A 122 30.83 7.27 -47.67
CA VAL A 122 31.68 6.50 -48.59
C VAL A 122 33.12 6.42 -48.05
N ARG A 123 33.73 5.22 -48.15
CA ARG A 123 35.07 4.85 -47.65
C ARG A 123 36.26 5.69 -48.14
N THR A 124 36.05 6.79 -48.86
CA THR A 124 37.07 7.54 -49.58
C THR A 124 37.76 8.65 -48.77
N GLY A 125 37.40 8.88 -47.50
CA GLY A 125 38.09 9.85 -46.63
C GLY A 125 37.75 9.72 -45.14
N ARG A 126 38.74 10.07 -44.29
CA ARG A 126 38.82 10.12 -42.81
C ARG A 126 37.72 9.38 -42.00
N PRO A 127 38.08 8.47 -41.06
CA PRO A 127 37.14 7.69 -40.21
C PRO A 127 36.20 8.51 -39.31
N ARG A 128 36.30 9.84 -39.34
CA ARG A 128 35.54 10.78 -38.51
C ARG A 128 34.05 10.82 -38.85
N GLU A 129 33.67 10.73 -40.12
CA GLU A 129 32.26 10.78 -40.51
C GLU A 129 31.51 9.52 -40.07
N LEU A 130 32.15 8.35 -40.22
CA LEU A 130 31.61 7.08 -39.73
C LEU A 130 31.56 7.02 -38.20
N ALA A 131 32.63 7.49 -37.53
CA ALA A 131 32.67 7.62 -36.08
C ALA A 131 31.54 8.52 -35.56
N LYS A 132 31.30 9.65 -36.24
CA LYS A 132 30.19 10.55 -35.92
C LYS A 132 28.83 9.89 -36.09
N LEU A 133 28.59 9.18 -37.19
CA LEU A 133 27.35 8.45 -37.43
C LEU A 133 27.08 7.39 -36.34
N VAL A 134 28.11 6.64 -35.94
CA VAL A 134 28.01 5.65 -34.86
C VAL A 134 27.70 6.32 -33.51
N ALA A 135 28.42 7.39 -33.16
CA ALA A 135 28.19 8.12 -31.91
C ALA A 135 26.78 8.76 -31.86
N ASP A 136 26.36 9.41 -32.95
CA ASP A 136 25.03 10.03 -33.08
C ASP A 136 23.91 8.97 -32.97
N THR A 137 24.13 7.77 -33.52
CA THR A 137 23.17 6.66 -33.42
C THR A 137 23.07 6.11 -31.99
N ILE A 138 24.21 5.92 -31.31
CA ILE A 138 24.22 5.48 -29.90
C ILE A 138 23.54 6.52 -29.02
N ARG A 139 23.85 7.80 -29.23
CA ARG A 139 23.19 8.91 -28.52
C ARG A 139 21.68 8.87 -28.75
N PHE A 140 21.24 8.73 -29.99
CA PHE A 140 19.82 8.60 -30.32
C PHE A 140 19.19 7.41 -29.57
N ILE A 141 19.82 6.24 -29.55
CA ILE A 141 19.30 5.07 -28.84
C ILE A 141 19.14 5.34 -27.33
N LEU A 142 20.13 5.99 -26.70
CA LEU A 142 20.07 6.31 -25.27
C LEU A 142 18.98 7.34 -24.94
N GLU A 143 18.83 8.37 -25.76
CA GLU A 143 17.77 9.39 -25.62
C GLU A 143 16.39 8.77 -25.88
N PHE A 144 16.26 8.01 -26.97
CA PHE A 144 15.02 7.35 -27.39
C PHE A 144 14.57 6.27 -26.39
N ALA A 145 15.50 5.59 -25.73
CA ALA A 145 15.18 4.65 -24.67
C ALA A 145 14.43 5.30 -23.48
N GLN A 146 14.69 6.57 -23.18
CA GLN A 146 13.92 7.29 -22.15
C GLN A 146 12.49 7.56 -22.62
N VAL A 147 12.31 7.97 -23.87
CA VAL A 147 10.97 8.15 -24.48
C VAL A 147 10.20 6.82 -24.47
N MET A 148 10.86 5.73 -24.87
CA MET A 148 10.26 4.40 -24.82
C MET A 148 9.90 3.93 -23.41
N LYS A 149 10.63 4.37 -22.38
CA LYS A 149 10.31 4.04 -20.99
C LYS A 149 8.96 4.66 -20.59
N ASP A 150 8.72 5.90 -21.01
CA ASP A 150 7.46 6.59 -20.77
C ASP A 150 6.32 5.91 -21.55
N ASP A 151 6.54 5.59 -22.83
CA ASP A 151 5.58 4.86 -23.66
C ASP A 151 5.25 3.47 -23.11
N LEU A 152 6.26 2.71 -22.70
CA LEU A 152 6.09 1.38 -22.12
C LEU A 152 5.39 1.48 -20.78
N SER A 153 5.66 2.51 -19.96
CA SER A 153 4.88 2.72 -18.74
C SER A 153 3.40 2.92 -19.07
N GLY A 154 3.08 3.77 -20.05
CA GLY A 154 1.70 4.00 -20.51
C GLY A 154 1.04 2.76 -21.12
N PHE A 155 1.77 1.99 -21.93
CA PHE A 155 1.29 0.78 -22.59
C PHE A 155 1.10 -0.39 -21.61
N VAL A 156 2.04 -0.59 -20.69
CA VAL A 156 1.95 -1.60 -19.63
C VAL A 156 0.70 -1.34 -18.79
N PHE A 157 0.41 -0.09 -18.42
CA PHE A 157 -0.80 0.23 -17.70
C PHE A 157 -2.08 0.16 -18.55
N GLY A 158 -2.01 0.54 -19.84
CA GLY A 158 -3.17 0.48 -20.75
C GLY A 158 -3.58 -0.94 -21.16
N GLY A 159 -2.66 -1.90 -21.13
CA GLY A 159 -2.91 -3.31 -21.46
C GLY A 159 -3.28 -4.19 -20.27
N MET A 160 -3.12 -3.70 -19.04
CA MET A 160 -3.50 -4.41 -17.82
C MET A 160 -5.01 -4.31 -17.55
N SER A 161 -5.62 -5.40 -17.10
CA SER A 161 -6.96 -5.29 -16.50
C SER A 161 -6.87 -4.48 -15.19
N GLU A 162 -7.99 -3.89 -14.76
CA GLU A 162 -8.06 -3.15 -13.49
C GLU A 162 -7.58 -3.99 -12.29
N GLN A 163 -7.83 -5.30 -12.32
CA GLN A 163 -7.37 -6.24 -11.29
C GLN A 163 -5.85 -6.42 -11.31
N GLN A 164 -5.25 -6.54 -12.51
CA GLN A 164 -3.80 -6.65 -12.65
C GLN A 164 -3.11 -5.36 -12.24
N LEU A 165 -3.70 -4.21 -12.58
CA LEU A 165 -3.21 -2.92 -12.13
C LEU A 165 -3.26 -2.82 -10.60
N ARG A 166 -4.38 -3.22 -9.99
CA ARG A 166 -4.53 -3.24 -8.52
C ARG A 166 -3.48 -4.12 -7.86
N SER A 167 -3.18 -5.32 -8.37
CA SER A 167 -2.18 -6.20 -7.77
C SER A 167 -0.76 -5.63 -7.88
N VAL A 168 -0.41 -5.03 -9.02
CA VAL A 168 0.90 -4.36 -9.21
C VAL A 168 1.04 -3.16 -8.29
N VAL A 169 0.00 -2.32 -8.20
CA VAL A 169 -0.01 -1.15 -7.31
C VAL A 169 0.08 -1.59 -5.84
N ALA A 170 -0.69 -2.60 -5.43
CA ALA A 170 -0.62 -3.14 -4.07
C ALA A 170 0.79 -3.66 -3.74
N LYS A 171 1.40 -4.44 -4.64
CA LYS A 171 2.77 -4.95 -4.44
C LYS A 171 3.80 -3.81 -4.32
N GLN A 172 3.71 -2.80 -5.19
CA GLN A 172 4.61 -1.65 -5.12
C GLN A 172 4.41 -0.86 -3.83
N ALA A 173 3.16 -0.67 -3.41
CA ALA A 173 2.82 -0.04 -2.14
C ALA A 173 3.36 -0.84 -0.94
N ASN A 174 3.27 -2.18 -0.95
CA ASN A 174 3.85 -3.03 0.09
C ASN A 174 5.37 -2.82 0.23
N VAL A 175 6.10 -2.84 -0.89
CA VAL A 175 7.56 -2.62 -0.91
C VAL A 175 7.90 -1.22 -0.40
N THR A 176 7.15 -0.21 -0.84
CA THR A 176 7.38 1.19 -0.48
C THR A 176 7.09 1.45 0.99
N GLU A 177 5.94 0.99 1.49
CA GLU A 177 5.56 1.07 2.91
C GLU A 177 6.64 0.46 3.81
N ARG A 178 7.07 -0.76 3.49
CA ARG A 178 8.10 -1.45 4.25
C ARG A 178 9.42 -0.69 4.23
N ALA A 179 9.85 -0.20 3.07
CA ALA A 179 11.07 0.60 2.94
C ALA A 179 11.02 1.86 3.80
N VAL A 180 9.90 2.59 3.78
CA VAL A 180 9.71 3.82 4.57
C VAL A 180 9.72 3.54 6.07
N ILE A 181 9.00 2.52 6.56
CA ILE A 181 9.02 2.17 7.99
C ILE A 181 10.42 1.74 8.43
N LEU A 182 11.11 0.94 7.63
CA LEU A 182 12.48 0.50 7.95
C LEU A 182 13.49 1.65 7.93
N ASP A 183 13.32 2.65 7.06
CA ASP A 183 14.15 3.85 7.06
C ASP A 183 13.95 4.68 8.34
N ILE A 184 12.69 4.89 8.74
CA ILE A 184 12.35 5.73 9.90
C ILE A 184 12.74 5.06 11.23
N TRP A 185 12.34 3.79 11.46
CA TRP A 185 12.53 3.11 12.75
C TRP A 185 13.78 2.22 12.81
N ARG A 186 14.32 1.77 11.67
CA ARG A 186 15.28 0.65 11.56
C ARG A 186 14.69 -0.69 11.97
N LYS A 187 15.17 -1.76 11.31
CA LYS A 187 14.68 -3.14 11.48
C LYS A 187 14.65 -3.60 12.95
N ASP A 188 15.71 -3.34 13.70
CA ASP A 188 15.83 -3.82 15.09
C ASP A 188 14.78 -3.21 16.02
N ARG A 189 14.47 -1.91 15.86
CA ARG A 189 13.44 -1.26 16.67
C ARG A 189 12.04 -1.74 16.30
N VAL A 190 11.79 -1.99 15.01
CA VAL A 190 10.50 -2.58 14.57
C VAL A 190 10.30 -3.95 15.24
N LEU A 191 11.30 -4.83 15.15
CA LEU A 191 11.23 -6.17 15.74
C LEU A 191 11.16 -6.17 17.27
N HIS A 192 11.86 -5.24 17.93
CA HIS A 192 11.82 -5.09 19.38
C HIS A 192 10.47 -4.51 19.84
N GLY A 193 9.98 -3.46 19.18
CA GLY A 193 8.69 -2.85 19.48
C GLY A 193 7.54 -3.83 19.30
N TRP A 194 7.57 -4.64 18.23
CA TRP A 194 6.60 -5.71 18.00
C TRP A 194 6.58 -6.74 19.15
N ARG A 195 7.75 -7.27 19.53
CA ARG A 195 7.86 -8.26 20.61
C ARG A 195 7.43 -7.70 21.96
N SER A 196 7.94 -6.52 22.31
CA SER A 196 7.57 -5.84 23.56
C SER A 196 6.06 -5.60 23.62
N TRP A 197 5.45 -5.14 22.54
CA TRP A 197 4.01 -4.90 22.51
C TRP A 197 3.17 -6.17 22.73
N LEU A 198 3.62 -7.32 22.21
CA LEU A 198 2.98 -8.61 22.45
C LEU A 198 3.18 -9.15 23.87
N GLU A 199 4.34 -8.90 24.49
CA GLU A 199 4.68 -9.39 25.83
C GLU A 199 3.88 -8.71 26.94
N HIS A 200 3.62 -7.40 26.81
CA HIS A 200 2.99 -6.58 27.85
C HIS A 200 1.45 -6.69 27.94
N SER A 201 0.82 -7.62 27.20
CA SER A 201 -0.63 -7.77 27.21
C SER A 201 -1.11 -8.88 28.13
N LYS A 202 -1.98 -8.51 29.09
CA LYS A 202 -3.02 -9.37 29.65
C LYS A 202 -4.37 -8.88 29.11
N PRO A 203 -5.08 -9.66 28.29
CA PRO A 203 -6.31 -9.18 27.67
C PRO A 203 -7.38 -8.88 28.73
N SER A 204 -8.04 -7.72 28.61
CA SER A 204 -9.12 -7.26 29.48
C SER A 204 -10.41 -8.09 29.36
N PHE A 205 -10.51 -8.92 28.32
CA PHE A 205 -11.61 -9.85 28.07
C PHE A 205 -11.08 -11.25 27.78
N THR A 206 -11.85 -12.26 28.20
CA THR A 206 -11.52 -13.66 27.97
C THR A 206 -11.94 -14.09 26.57
N VAL A 207 -10.99 -14.60 25.79
CA VAL A 207 -11.26 -15.27 24.51
C VAL A 207 -11.06 -16.77 24.69
N SER A 208 -11.90 -17.57 24.03
CA SER A 208 -11.88 -19.04 24.10
C SER A 208 -11.55 -19.66 22.74
N GLY A 209 -11.14 -20.94 22.73
CA GLY A 209 -10.91 -21.71 21.51
C GLY A 209 -9.65 -21.27 20.75
N ASP A 210 -9.71 -21.32 19.42
CA ASP A 210 -8.57 -21.10 18.53
C ASP A 210 -7.90 -19.74 18.71
N ALA A 211 -8.65 -18.73 19.14
CA ALA A 211 -8.12 -17.40 19.41
C ALA A 211 -7.14 -17.35 20.61
N THR A 212 -7.02 -18.42 21.40
CA THR A 212 -6.01 -18.56 22.45
C THR A 212 -4.64 -19.00 21.92
N GLU A 213 -4.56 -19.43 20.66
CA GLU A 213 -3.30 -19.83 20.06
C GLU A 213 -2.33 -18.64 19.94
N LEU A 214 -1.05 -18.90 20.21
CA LEU A 214 0.01 -17.88 20.18
C LEU A 214 0.06 -17.09 18.86
N ARG A 215 -0.31 -17.72 17.74
CA ARG A 215 -0.32 -17.08 16.42
C ARG A 215 -1.36 -15.98 16.25
N PHE A 216 -2.44 -16.02 17.01
CA PHE A 216 -3.52 -15.04 16.94
C PHE A 216 -3.48 -14.01 18.07
N ARG A 217 -2.51 -14.14 19.00
CA ARG A 217 -2.35 -13.23 20.14
C ARG A 217 -2.27 -11.76 19.72
N TRP A 218 -1.64 -11.47 18.59
CA TRP A 218 -1.51 -10.11 18.07
C TRP A 218 -2.85 -9.51 17.63
N ILE A 219 -3.77 -10.33 17.10
CA ILE A 219 -5.14 -9.90 16.74
C ILE A 219 -5.91 -9.54 18.01
N VAL A 220 -5.85 -10.40 19.03
CA VAL A 220 -6.47 -10.15 20.34
C VAL A 220 -5.98 -8.82 20.91
N ARG A 221 -4.66 -8.59 20.88
CA ARG A 221 -4.04 -7.37 21.40
C ARG A 221 -4.39 -6.12 20.59
N LEU A 222 -4.47 -6.23 19.26
CA LEU A 222 -4.91 -5.12 18.43
C LEU A 222 -6.36 -4.74 18.73
N VAL A 223 -7.27 -5.71 18.75
CA VAL A 223 -8.69 -5.47 19.05
C VAL A 223 -8.86 -4.92 20.46
N GLU A 224 -8.08 -5.40 21.43
CA GLU A 224 -8.05 -4.85 22.77
C GLU A 224 -7.62 -3.36 22.77
N SER A 225 -6.57 -3.02 22.04
CA SER A 225 -6.03 -1.65 21.95
C SER A 225 -7.07 -0.68 21.36
N LEU A 226 -7.84 -1.15 20.37
CA LEU A 226 -8.90 -0.36 19.73
C LEU A 226 -10.15 -0.23 20.59
N GLY A 227 -10.50 -1.27 21.34
CA GLY A 227 -11.78 -1.33 22.04
C GLY A 227 -11.74 -0.90 23.51
N THR A 228 -10.61 -1.11 24.19
CA THR A 228 -10.52 -0.93 25.65
C THR A 228 -10.12 0.50 26.02
N SER A 229 -9.29 1.12 25.18
CA SER A 229 -8.75 2.44 25.46
C SER A 229 -9.74 3.56 25.14
N PRO A 230 -9.88 4.57 26.03
CA PRO A 230 -10.59 5.81 25.71
C PRO A 230 -9.77 6.74 24.79
N LEU A 231 -8.47 6.49 24.65
CA LEU A 231 -7.58 7.30 23.83
C LEU A 231 -7.49 6.72 22.41
N PRO A 232 -7.36 7.58 21.38
CA PRO A 232 -7.17 7.11 20.02
C PRO A 232 -5.86 6.33 19.89
N VAL A 233 -5.89 5.24 19.14
CA VAL A 233 -4.66 4.50 18.82
C VAL A 233 -3.67 5.40 18.07
N SER A 234 -2.40 5.29 18.43
CA SER A 234 -1.33 6.11 17.83
C SER A 234 -0.09 5.27 17.56
N CYS A 235 0.74 5.71 16.61
CA CYS A 235 2.06 5.15 16.36
C CYS A 235 3.09 6.28 16.50
N PRO A 236 3.75 6.42 17.66
CA PRO A 236 4.66 7.53 17.90
C PRO A 236 5.87 7.46 16.95
N LEU A 237 6.15 8.58 16.28
CA LEU A 237 7.35 8.73 15.48
C LEU A 237 8.59 8.73 16.39
N PRO A 238 9.74 8.21 15.95
CA PRO A 238 10.97 8.31 16.72
C PRO A 238 11.33 9.79 16.82
N THR A 239 11.10 10.39 17.99
CA THR A 239 11.62 11.72 18.30
C THR A 239 13.14 11.59 18.31
N ARG A 240 13.80 12.15 17.29
CA ARG A 240 15.23 12.42 17.40
C ARG A 240 15.36 13.39 18.55
N HIS A 241 15.80 12.91 19.70
CA HIS A 241 16.25 13.77 20.77
C HIS A 241 17.39 14.59 20.17
N ILE A 242 17.07 15.79 19.70
CA ILE A 242 18.07 16.81 19.42
C ILE A 242 18.62 17.10 20.79
N GLN A 243 19.72 16.43 21.13
CA GLN A 243 20.57 16.85 22.22
C GLN A 243 21.01 18.27 21.82
N SER A 244 20.23 19.26 22.25
CA SER A 244 20.72 20.62 22.30
C SER A 244 21.94 20.53 23.17
N THR A 245 23.11 20.64 22.55
CA THR A 245 24.38 20.89 23.20
C THR A 245 24.26 22.24 23.91
N ARG A 246 23.63 22.24 25.08
CA ARG A 246 23.87 23.20 26.12
C ARG A 246 24.69 22.48 27.16
N THR A 247 25.99 22.68 27.01
CA THR A 247 26.99 22.56 28.05
C THR A 247 26.51 23.43 29.21
N ASP A 248 25.87 22.81 30.20
CA ASP A 248 25.89 23.31 31.56
C ASP A 248 26.12 22.10 32.45
N LEU A 249 27.30 22.12 33.04
CA LEU A 249 27.71 21.29 34.15
C LEU A 249 26.72 21.58 35.29
N ASP A 250 25.81 20.67 35.57
CA ASP A 250 25.57 20.32 36.97
C ASP A 250 24.98 18.93 37.15
N ASP A 251 25.71 18.21 37.96
CA ASP A 251 25.50 16.88 38.47
C ASP A 251 24.40 16.93 39.53
N SER A 252 23.24 16.29 39.28
CA SER A 252 22.41 15.63 40.29
C SER A 252 21.09 15.09 39.72
N GLY A 253 21.04 13.79 39.48
CA GLY A 253 19.92 12.96 39.95
C GLY A 253 18.52 13.14 39.34
N SER A 254 18.34 13.69 38.13
CA SER A 254 17.03 13.68 37.48
C SER A 254 16.74 12.32 36.85
N ARG A 255 16.31 11.40 37.71
CA ARG A 255 15.63 10.15 37.42
C ARG A 255 14.53 10.45 36.40
N MET A 256 14.64 9.91 35.17
CA MET A 256 13.59 9.92 34.17
C MET A 256 12.27 9.59 34.86
N VAL A 257 11.39 10.59 34.97
CA VAL A 257 9.99 10.39 35.31
C VAL A 257 9.37 9.72 34.08
N SER A 258 9.52 8.41 33.99
CA SER A 258 8.61 7.58 33.22
C SER A 258 7.25 7.69 33.89
N THR A 259 6.45 8.67 33.47
CA THR A 259 5.01 8.67 33.75
C THR A 259 4.42 7.46 33.04
N GLY A 260 4.40 6.33 33.75
CA GLY A 260 3.81 5.08 33.30
C GLY A 260 2.30 5.24 33.15
N SER A 261 1.83 5.22 31.91
CA SER A 261 0.47 4.83 31.49
C SER A 261 0.27 5.01 29.98
N ASP A 262 1.14 5.75 29.29
CA ASP A 262 0.96 6.11 27.88
C ASP A 262 1.25 4.97 26.88
N HIS A 263 1.64 3.79 27.37
CA HIS A 263 2.02 2.65 26.54
C HIS A 263 0.84 1.80 26.05
N ASP A 264 -0.35 1.95 26.62
CA ASP A 264 -1.48 1.06 26.31
C ASP A 264 -2.12 1.32 24.94
N CYS A 265 -1.88 2.50 24.34
CA CYS A 265 -2.48 2.92 23.06
C CYS A 265 -1.46 3.05 21.93
N ALA A 266 -0.18 2.87 22.24
CA ALA A 266 0.91 2.96 21.28
C ALA A 266 1.01 1.65 20.51
N LEU A 267 0.65 1.68 19.23
CA LEU A 267 0.78 0.55 18.32
C LEU A 267 2.21 0.45 17.78
N PRO A 268 2.70 -0.77 17.50
CA PRO A 268 4.01 -0.99 16.87
C PRO A 268 4.16 -0.26 15.53
N PRO A 269 5.40 0.03 15.10
CA PRO A 269 5.67 0.74 13.84
C PRO A 269 5.06 0.10 12.58
N ILE A 270 4.82 -1.22 12.60
CA ILE A 270 4.22 -1.91 11.46
C ILE A 270 2.79 -1.45 11.15
N PHE A 271 2.10 -0.82 12.11
CA PHE A 271 0.76 -0.26 11.93
C PHE A 271 0.76 1.19 11.42
N PHE A 272 1.92 1.80 11.19
CA PHE A 272 2.03 3.25 10.96
C PHE A 272 1.09 3.77 9.86
N PHE A 273 1.03 3.09 8.70
CA PHE A 273 0.15 3.50 7.59
C PHE A 273 -1.31 3.08 7.79
N THR A 274 -1.60 2.11 8.65
CA THR A 274 -2.97 1.68 8.96
C THR A 274 -3.60 2.48 10.10
N ILE A 275 -2.84 3.28 10.85
CA ILE A 275 -3.36 4.11 11.97
C ILE A 275 -4.63 4.90 11.62
N PRO A 276 -4.71 5.67 10.51
CA PRO A 276 -5.92 6.45 10.23
C PRO A 276 -7.16 5.57 10.05
N ALA A 277 -7.01 4.42 9.38
CA ALA A 277 -8.09 3.45 9.23
C ALA A 277 -8.46 2.80 10.57
N LEU A 278 -7.47 2.47 11.40
CA LEU A 278 -7.68 1.91 12.74
C LEU A 278 -8.39 2.88 13.69
N VAL A 279 -8.04 4.17 13.67
CA VAL A 279 -8.75 5.21 14.45
C VAL A 279 -10.21 5.33 13.99
N LYS A 280 -10.45 5.30 12.68
CA LYS A 280 -11.81 5.29 12.13
C LYS A 280 -12.60 4.06 12.60
N LEU A 281 -11.97 2.88 12.59
CA LEU A 281 -12.58 1.64 13.08
C LEU A 281 -12.85 1.66 14.58
N GLN A 282 -11.94 2.22 15.39
CA GLN A 282 -12.14 2.45 16.82
C GLN A 282 -13.39 3.31 17.07
N ASN A 283 -13.55 4.41 16.33
CA ASN A 283 -14.74 5.27 16.45
C ASN A 283 -16.02 4.53 16.04
N TYR A 284 -15.98 3.70 15.01
CA TYR A 284 -17.13 2.87 14.63
C TYR A 284 -17.49 1.82 15.69
N LEU A 285 -16.50 1.15 16.28
CA LEU A 285 -16.73 0.20 17.37
C LEU A 285 -17.37 0.90 18.57
N GLN A 286 -16.90 2.10 18.92
CA GLN A 286 -17.51 2.90 19.97
C GLN A 286 -18.95 3.31 19.64
N ALA A 287 -19.21 3.76 18.40
CA ALA A 287 -20.56 4.12 17.95
C ALA A 287 -21.53 2.93 17.98
N LEU A 288 -21.06 1.72 17.64
CA LEU A 288 -21.84 0.49 17.75
C LEU A 288 -22.25 0.23 19.21
N VAL A 289 -21.30 0.31 20.15
CA VAL A 289 -21.58 0.11 21.59
C VAL A 289 -22.53 1.19 22.12
N ILE A 290 -22.33 2.46 21.76
CA ILE A 290 -23.21 3.57 22.13
C ILE A 290 -24.64 3.29 21.65
N THR A 291 -24.80 2.95 20.36
CA THR A 291 -26.12 2.70 19.77
C THR A 291 -26.83 1.52 20.44
N ALA A 292 -26.10 0.42 20.70
CA ALA A 292 -26.63 -0.73 21.41
C ALA A 292 -27.03 -0.42 22.86
N ALA A 293 -26.22 0.38 23.56
CA ALA A 293 -26.49 0.79 24.93
C ALA A 293 -27.73 1.69 25.03
N LEU A 294 -27.88 2.68 24.13
CA LEU A 294 -29.07 3.54 24.08
C LEU A 294 -30.33 2.75 23.72
N ARG A 295 -30.21 1.77 22.82
CA ARG A 295 -31.33 0.87 22.46
C ARG A 295 -31.81 0.07 23.68
N ALA A 296 -30.90 -0.38 24.54
CA ALA A 296 -31.25 -1.12 25.75
C ALA A 296 -32.11 -0.27 26.72
N LEU A 297 -31.94 1.06 26.72
CA LEU A 297 -32.71 1.98 27.57
C LEU A 297 -34.16 2.21 27.10
N ILE A 298 -34.48 1.86 25.85
CA ILE A 298 -35.80 2.08 25.23
C ILE A 298 -36.67 0.82 25.33
N HIS A 299 -36.11 -0.31 25.75
CA HIS A 299 -36.90 -1.51 26.06
C HIS A 299 -37.68 -1.32 27.38
N SER A 300 -38.91 -0.81 27.25
CA SER A 300 -39.95 -0.85 28.30
C SER A 300 -40.79 -2.13 28.12
N PRO A 301 -41.46 -2.65 29.17
CA PRO A 301 -42.26 -3.88 29.07
C PRO A 301 -43.32 -3.77 27.96
N PRO A 302 -43.66 -4.87 27.27
CA PRO A 302 -44.59 -4.82 26.16
C PRO A 302 -45.97 -4.35 26.64
N PRO A 303 -46.57 -3.32 26.01
CA PRO A 303 -48.02 -3.13 26.11
C PRO A 303 -48.73 -4.36 25.51
N ALA A 304 -49.94 -4.65 26.01
CA ALA A 304 -50.75 -5.82 25.61
C ALA A 304 -51.04 -5.90 24.09
N THR A 305 -50.83 -4.79 23.36
CA THR A 305 -50.72 -4.70 21.91
C THR A 305 -49.25 -4.45 21.57
N GLY A 306 -48.57 -5.49 21.07
CA GLY A 306 -47.11 -5.50 20.93
C GLY A 306 -46.53 -4.33 20.12
N PRO A 307 -45.34 -3.84 20.49
CA PRO A 307 -44.67 -2.78 19.74
C PRO A 307 -44.33 -3.25 18.31
N SER A 308 -44.58 -2.40 17.32
CA SER A 308 -44.16 -2.68 15.95
C SER A 308 -42.63 -2.69 15.88
N HIS A 309 -42.03 -3.78 15.39
CA HIS A 309 -40.58 -3.89 15.15
C HIS A 309 -40.02 -2.73 14.28
N ALA A 310 -40.87 -2.07 13.49
CA ALA A 310 -40.51 -0.92 12.65
C ALA A 310 -40.08 0.34 13.44
N ASP A 311 -40.61 0.56 14.65
CA ASP A 311 -40.29 1.76 15.43
C ASP A 311 -38.92 1.64 16.11
N LEU A 312 -38.54 0.41 16.49
CA LEU A 312 -37.22 0.06 17.04
C LEU A 312 -36.12 0.24 15.99
N THR A 313 -36.35 -0.25 14.78
CA THR A 313 -35.37 -0.12 13.69
C THR A 313 -35.21 1.33 13.25
N THR A 314 -36.29 2.14 13.29
CA THR A 314 -36.25 3.57 12.97
C THR A 314 -35.37 4.35 13.95
N PHE A 315 -35.50 4.11 15.27
CA PHE A 315 -34.61 4.72 16.27
C PHE A 315 -33.14 4.32 16.05
N THR A 316 -32.86 3.02 15.94
CA THR A 316 -31.49 2.52 15.74
C THR A 316 -30.87 3.14 14.47
N THR A 317 -31.64 3.22 13.38
CA THR A 317 -31.20 3.81 12.12
C THR A 317 -30.82 5.26 12.29
N ARG A 318 -31.61 6.06 13.01
CA ARG A 318 -31.33 7.49 13.22
C ARG A 318 -30.09 7.70 14.08
N VAL A 319 -29.99 7.04 15.23
CA VAL A 319 -28.81 7.14 16.11
C VAL A 319 -27.55 6.70 15.36
N TRP A 320 -27.61 5.57 14.66
CA TRP A 320 -26.49 5.09 13.85
C TRP A 320 -26.09 6.09 12.76
N THR A 321 -27.07 6.68 12.06
CA THR A 321 -26.80 7.69 11.01
C THR A 321 -26.13 8.93 11.57
N ILE A 322 -26.57 9.43 12.73
CA ILE A 322 -25.97 10.60 13.40
C ILE A 322 -24.51 10.31 13.76
N LEU A 323 -24.25 9.17 14.40
CA LEU A 323 -22.90 8.78 14.79
C LEU A 323 -22.00 8.49 13.59
N GLN A 324 -22.55 7.85 12.55
CA GLN A 324 -21.81 7.57 11.32
C GLN A 324 -21.41 8.86 10.59
N ALA A 325 -22.33 9.83 10.48
CA ALA A 325 -22.04 11.13 9.86
C ALA A 325 -20.90 11.86 10.59
N ASP A 326 -20.90 11.82 11.92
CA ASP A 326 -19.85 12.42 12.75
C ASP A 326 -18.46 11.79 12.49
N ILE A 327 -18.41 10.47 12.34
CA ILE A 327 -17.17 9.75 12.03
C ILE A 327 -16.66 10.08 10.62
N THR A 328 -17.55 10.32 9.66
CA THR A 328 -17.17 10.55 8.25
C THR A 328 -16.89 12.01 7.89
N GLU A 329 -17.60 12.97 8.48
CA GLU A 329 -17.54 14.39 8.09
C GLU A 329 -16.44 15.16 8.86
N GLY A 330 -15.88 14.59 9.92
CA GLY A 330 -14.80 15.21 10.68
C GLY A 330 -15.23 16.44 11.50
N PRO A 331 -14.28 17.13 12.16
CA PRO A 331 -14.57 18.16 13.17
C PRO A 331 -15.17 19.47 12.62
N GLN A 332 -15.51 19.55 11.32
CA GLN A 332 -16.13 20.74 10.72
C GLN A 332 -17.66 20.80 10.86
N ALA A 333 -18.27 19.81 11.51
CA ALA A 333 -19.70 19.79 11.71
C ALA A 333 -20.06 20.26 13.14
N ASP A 334 -20.27 21.57 13.25
CA ASP A 334 -20.82 22.35 14.37
C ASP A 334 -21.43 21.56 15.55
N ASP A 335 -20.81 21.74 16.73
CA ASP A 335 -21.25 21.76 18.16
C ASP A 335 -22.60 21.14 18.64
N THR A 336 -23.32 20.35 17.83
CA THR A 336 -24.72 19.96 18.12
C THR A 336 -24.92 18.48 18.42
N LYS A 337 -23.91 17.61 18.36
CA LYS A 337 -24.18 16.21 17.99
C LYS A 337 -24.40 15.19 19.13
N LEU A 338 -23.79 15.36 20.30
CA LEU A 338 -23.99 14.43 21.43
C LEU A 338 -25.16 14.82 22.34
N VAL A 339 -25.45 16.12 22.48
CA VAL A 339 -26.59 16.63 23.28
C VAL A 339 -27.92 16.10 22.74
N ASN A 340 -28.00 15.85 21.43
CA ASN A 340 -29.17 15.31 20.75
C ASN A 340 -29.43 13.81 21.04
N LEU A 341 -28.47 13.04 21.57
CA LEU A 341 -28.68 11.60 21.81
C LEU A 341 -29.66 11.36 22.96
N ALA A 342 -29.58 12.17 24.03
CA ALA A 342 -30.51 12.09 25.14
C ALA A 342 -31.93 12.48 24.71
N ASP A 343 -32.06 13.51 23.87
CA ASP A 343 -33.34 13.95 23.32
C ASP A 343 -33.93 12.94 22.34
N GLU A 344 -33.09 12.24 21.57
CA GLU A 344 -33.51 11.16 20.69
C GLU A 344 -34.09 9.97 21.48
N VAL A 345 -33.49 9.62 22.62
CA VAL A 345 -34.00 8.59 23.54
C VAL A 345 -35.33 9.02 24.16
N VAL A 346 -35.45 10.28 24.61
CA VAL A 346 -36.71 10.84 25.14
C VAL A 346 -37.80 10.80 24.07
N ARG A 347 -37.49 11.23 22.85
CA ARG A 347 -38.41 11.21 21.71
C ARG A 347 -38.89 9.80 21.41
N ALA A 348 -37.97 8.83 21.32
CA ALA A 348 -38.32 7.44 21.05
C ALA A 348 -39.17 6.81 22.15
N ARG A 349 -38.96 7.21 23.42
CA ARG A 349 -39.77 6.75 24.56
C ARG A 349 -41.17 7.38 24.57
N ASN A 350 -41.28 8.68 24.28
CA ASN A 350 -42.57 9.37 24.14
C ASN A 350 -43.42 8.84 22.98
N GLN A 351 -42.80 8.32 21.92
CA GLN A 351 -43.53 7.69 20.80
C GLN A 351 -44.14 6.33 21.15
N ARG A 352 -43.68 5.66 22.22
CA ARG A 352 -44.13 4.30 22.60
C ARG A 352 -45.02 4.24 23.82
N GLY A 353 -45.11 5.30 24.61
CA GLY A 353 -45.79 5.30 25.89
C GLY A 353 -46.56 6.60 26.14
N PRO A 354 -47.22 6.72 27.30
CA PRO A 354 -47.79 7.98 27.74
C PRO A 354 -46.69 9.05 27.80
N THR A 355 -47.05 10.31 27.53
CA THR A 355 -46.15 11.46 27.64
C THR A 355 -45.44 11.44 28.99
N LEU A 356 -44.11 11.36 28.97
CA LEU A 356 -43.28 11.30 30.17
C LEU A 356 -43.46 12.59 31.00
N SER A 357 -43.50 12.44 32.31
CA SER A 357 -43.40 13.59 33.22
C SER A 357 -42.01 14.24 33.12
N LYS A 358 -41.90 15.52 33.49
CA LYS A 358 -40.62 16.25 33.45
C LYS A 358 -39.57 15.60 34.35
N GLU A 359 -40.00 15.01 35.46
CA GLU A 359 -39.17 14.29 36.41
C GLU A 359 -38.61 12.98 35.80
N GLU A 360 -39.45 12.23 35.09
CA GLU A 360 -39.03 11.01 34.37
C GLU A 360 -38.11 11.33 33.20
N GLU A 361 -38.36 12.43 32.48
CA GLU A 361 -37.50 12.90 31.41
C GLU A 361 -36.10 13.26 31.93
N LYS A 362 -36.02 14.02 33.02
CA LYS A 362 -34.75 14.35 33.70
C LYS A 362 -34.03 13.08 34.19
N ARG A 363 -34.78 12.12 34.74
CA ARG A 363 -34.23 10.81 35.15
C ARG A 363 -33.68 10.03 33.96
N LEU A 364 -34.37 10.02 32.82
CA LEU A 364 -33.95 9.33 31.62
C LEU A 364 -32.67 9.93 31.04
N ARG A 365 -32.58 11.27 30.96
CA ARG A 365 -31.34 11.95 30.56
C ARG A 365 -30.16 11.58 31.47
N GLY A 366 -30.37 11.57 32.78
CA GLY A 366 -29.34 11.14 33.74
C GLY A 366 -28.92 9.67 33.59
N ILE A 367 -29.83 8.78 33.18
CA ILE A 367 -29.51 7.39 32.87
C ILE A 367 -28.69 7.31 31.57
N VAL A 368 -29.08 8.05 30.52
CA VAL A 368 -28.34 8.13 29.26
C VAL A 368 -26.90 8.60 29.52
N ASP A 369 -26.72 9.70 30.24
CA ASP A 369 -25.39 10.24 30.58
C ASP A 369 -24.54 9.24 31.38
N ARG A 370 -25.18 8.47 32.28
CA ARG A 370 -24.49 7.42 33.03
C ARG A 370 -24.08 6.26 32.12
N THR A 371 -24.99 5.78 31.29
CA THR A 371 -24.78 4.62 30.40
C THR A 371 -23.76 4.90 29.30
N LEU A 372 -23.61 6.16 28.88
CA LEU A 372 -22.58 6.56 27.92
C LEU A 372 -21.17 6.64 28.54
N LYS A 373 -21.01 6.54 29.86
CA LYS A 373 -19.69 6.51 30.50
C LYS A 373 -18.99 5.18 30.18
N PRO A 374 -17.71 5.20 29.76
CA PRO A 374 -16.95 3.97 29.47
C PRO A 374 -16.83 2.99 30.65
N THR A 375 -17.06 3.47 31.88
CA THR A 375 -17.00 2.69 33.12
C THR A 375 -18.33 2.04 33.50
N ASP A 376 -19.43 2.33 32.80
CA ASP A 376 -20.72 1.75 33.12
C ASP A 376 -20.74 0.23 32.82
N PRO A 377 -21.27 -0.63 33.70
CA PRO A 377 -21.23 -2.07 33.52
C PRO A 377 -21.97 -2.53 32.25
N VAL A 378 -23.03 -1.84 31.83
CA VAL A 378 -23.75 -2.19 30.60
C VAL A 378 -22.88 -1.88 29.39
N PHE A 379 -22.22 -0.72 29.38
CA PHE A 379 -21.30 -0.32 28.34
C PHE A 379 -20.12 -1.30 28.22
N VAL A 380 -19.48 -1.61 29.35
CA VAL A 380 -18.36 -2.56 29.40
C VAL A 380 -18.78 -3.96 28.92
N LEU A 381 -19.96 -4.44 29.31
CA LEU A 381 -20.47 -5.75 28.89
C LEU A 381 -20.69 -5.81 27.38
N LEU A 382 -21.38 -4.82 26.80
CA LEU A 382 -21.66 -4.76 25.36
C LEU A 382 -20.37 -4.65 24.55
N ARG A 383 -19.45 -3.79 25.01
CA ARG A 383 -18.12 -3.63 24.43
C ARG A 383 -17.36 -4.95 24.42
N ASN A 384 -17.23 -5.63 25.56
CA ASN A 384 -16.48 -6.88 25.65
C ASN A 384 -17.07 -7.97 24.75
N ARG A 385 -18.40 -8.06 24.65
CA ARG A 385 -19.07 -8.99 23.72
C ARG A 385 -18.75 -8.69 22.25
N LEU A 386 -18.78 -7.42 21.87
CA LEU A 386 -18.43 -6.98 20.52
C LEU A 386 -16.96 -7.31 20.18
N LEU A 387 -16.03 -7.05 21.11
CA LEU A 387 -14.60 -7.32 20.91
C LEU A 387 -14.31 -8.83 20.81
N VAL A 388 -14.92 -9.66 21.67
CA VAL A 388 -14.82 -11.12 21.58
C VAL A 388 -15.33 -11.63 20.23
N ALA A 389 -16.49 -11.12 19.78
CA ALA A 389 -17.06 -11.47 18.50
C ALA A 389 -16.15 -11.07 17.32
N LEU A 390 -15.57 -9.87 17.36
CA LEU A 390 -14.63 -9.39 16.35
C LEU A 390 -13.39 -10.28 16.28
N VAL A 391 -12.75 -10.56 17.42
CA VAL A 391 -11.59 -11.46 17.47
C VAL A 391 -11.94 -12.83 16.90
N THR A 392 -13.07 -13.40 17.31
CA THR A 392 -13.50 -14.74 16.88
C THR A 392 -13.71 -14.79 15.37
N ALA A 393 -14.36 -13.77 14.80
CA ALA A 393 -14.57 -13.64 13.36
C ALA A 393 -13.25 -13.53 12.59
N LEU A 394 -12.33 -12.66 13.03
CA LEU A 394 -11.03 -12.45 12.39
C LEU A 394 -10.15 -13.70 12.44
N VAL A 395 -10.14 -14.41 13.56
CA VAL A 395 -9.39 -15.67 13.70
C VAL A 395 -9.96 -16.74 12.78
N ARG A 396 -11.29 -16.90 12.75
CA ARG A 396 -11.96 -17.88 11.88
C ARG A 396 -11.60 -17.67 10.41
N LEU A 397 -11.67 -16.43 9.91
CA LEU A 397 -11.33 -16.09 8.52
C LEU A 397 -9.90 -16.51 8.13
N ARG A 398 -8.95 -16.37 9.06
CA ARG A 398 -7.54 -16.75 8.84
C ARG A 398 -7.31 -18.24 8.86
N MET A 399 -8.11 -18.98 9.64
CA MET A 399 -8.09 -20.44 9.61
C MET A 399 -8.64 -20.97 8.29
N GLU A 400 -9.82 -20.49 7.87
CA GLU A 400 -10.45 -20.89 6.61
C GLU A 400 -9.56 -20.58 5.38
N SER A 401 -8.85 -19.45 5.40
CA SER A 401 -7.96 -19.04 4.32
C SER A 401 -6.75 -19.99 4.15
N ARG A 402 -6.28 -20.63 5.22
CA ARG A 402 -5.14 -21.55 5.16
C ARG A 402 -5.53 -22.93 4.63
N ASP A 403 -6.71 -23.42 4.97
CA ASP A 403 -7.20 -24.71 4.47
C ASP A 403 -7.41 -24.71 2.95
N LEU A 404 -7.64 -23.53 2.38
CA LEU A 404 -7.78 -23.33 0.93
C LEU A 404 -6.44 -23.24 0.17
N GLY A 405 -5.31 -23.07 0.87
CA GLY A 405 -4.01 -22.72 0.29
C GLY A 405 -3.16 -23.87 -0.25
N VAL A 406 -3.59 -25.13 -0.11
CA VAL A 406 -2.73 -26.31 -0.40
C VAL A 406 -3.17 -27.10 -1.64
N VAL A 407 -4.32 -26.81 -2.26
CA VAL A 407 -4.80 -27.56 -3.42
C VAL A 407 -4.75 -26.70 -4.68
N PRO A 408 -3.85 -26.98 -5.64
CA PRO A 408 -3.89 -26.35 -6.96
C PRO A 408 -5.26 -26.60 -7.61
N LYS A 409 -6.09 -25.54 -7.69
CA LYS A 409 -7.44 -25.62 -8.28
C LYS A 409 -7.43 -25.92 -9.79
N THR A 410 -6.26 -25.84 -10.44
CA THR A 410 -6.11 -26.12 -11.87
C THR A 410 -4.83 -26.91 -12.13
N LEU A 411 -4.97 -28.22 -12.34
CA LEU A 411 -3.96 -29.03 -13.02
C LEU A 411 -4.03 -28.69 -14.51
N ARG A 412 -3.21 -27.74 -14.98
CA ARG A 412 -3.04 -27.51 -16.42
C ARG A 412 -2.12 -28.59 -16.99
N SER A 413 -2.70 -29.67 -17.51
CA SER A 413 -2.01 -30.60 -18.40
C SER A 413 -1.63 -29.85 -19.68
N GLY A 414 -0.33 -29.64 -19.89
CA GLY A 414 0.17 -28.89 -21.03
C GLY A 414 -0.06 -29.61 -22.36
N LEU A 415 -0.92 -29.07 -23.21
CA LEU A 415 -0.93 -29.37 -24.65
C LEU A 415 -1.68 -28.31 -25.48
N ASP A 416 -1.32 -27.03 -25.36
CA ASP A 416 -1.74 -26.01 -26.33
C ASP A 416 -0.54 -25.49 -27.11
N ARG A 417 -0.22 -26.23 -28.17
CA ARG A 417 0.48 -25.72 -29.34
C ARG A 417 -0.59 -25.23 -30.31
N GLU A 418 -0.85 -23.92 -30.32
CA GLU A 418 -1.25 -23.30 -31.57
C GLU A 418 -0.83 -21.83 -31.62
N ARG A 419 -0.18 -21.52 -32.73
CA ARG A 419 0.44 -20.25 -33.07
C ARG A 419 -0.66 -19.29 -33.49
N ASP A 420 -0.65 -18.08 -32.95
CA ASP A 420 -1.08 -16.91 -33.70
C ASP A 420 -0.25 -15.69 -33.26
N MET A 421 0.08 -14.86 -34.25
CA MET A 421 1.11 -13.84 -34.24
C MET A 421 1.03 -12.92 -33.00
N LYS A 422 1.89 -13.19 -32.03
CA LYS A 422 1.95 -12.48 -30.75
C LYS A 422 2.79 -11.22 -30.87
N ARG A 423 2.12 -10.07 -30.83
CA ARG A 423 2.67 -8.91 -30.11
C ARG A 423 3.17 -9.42 -28.75
N PRO A 424 4.34 -8.99 -28.25
CA PRO A 424 4.82 -9.38 -26.93
C PRO A 424 3.81 -8.88 -25.88
N ARG A 425 2.87 -9.76 -25.51
CA ARG A 425 2.07 -9.58 -24.31
C ARG A 425 3.07 -9.71 -23.17
N LEU A 426 3.18 -8.69 -22.32
CA LEU A 426 3.91 -8.79 -21.07
C LEU A 426 3.33 -10.01 -20.31
N THR A 427 4.07 -11.11 -20.35
CA THR A 427 3.84 -12.25 -19.47
C THR A 427 4.28 -11.83 -18.09
N LEU A 428 3.41 -11.08 -17.41
CA LEU A 428 3.48 -10.94 -15.97
C LEU A 428 3.24 -12.32 -15.40
N ASP A 429 4.20 -12.78 -14.60
CA ASP A 429 4.19 -14.11 -14.01
C ASP A 429 2.84 -14.35 -13.29
N PRO A 430 2.06 -15.37 -13.70
CA PRO A 430 0.71 -15.63 -13.20
C PRO A 430 0.63 -15.80 -11.68
N HIS A 431 1.74 -16.16 -11.04
CA HIS A 431 1.83 -16.28 -9.58
C HIS A 431 1.67 -14.94 -8.84
N TYR A 432 1.66 -13.80 -9.54
CA TYR A 432 1.43 -12.47 -8.93
C TYR A 432 -0.02 -11.99 -8.94
N PHE A 433 -0.94 -12.74 -9.56
CA PHE A 433 -2.36 -12.44 -9.54
C PHE A 433 -3.03 -13.41 -8.56
N ASP A 434 -2.89 -13.14 -7.27
CA ASP A 434 -3.71 -13.81 -6.26
C ASP A 434 -5.14 -13.28 -6.45
N GLU A 435 -5.91 -13.96 -7.31
CA GLU A 435 -7.32 -13.72 -7.57
C GLU A 435 -8.14 -14.14 -6.35
N ARG A 436 -7.91 -13.51 -5.19
CA ARG A 436 -8.84 -13.61 -4.08
C ARG A 436 -10.03 -12.70 -4.42
N PRO A 437 -11.20 -13.25 -4.77
CA PRO A 437 -12.39 -12.43 -4.83
C PRO A 437 -12.53 -11.74 -3.48
N LEU A 438 -12.76 -10.42 -3.49
CA LEU A 438 -13.19 -9.68 -2.30
C LEU A 438 -14.21 -10.56 -1.56
N PRO A 439 -14.02 -10.83 -0.25
CA PRO A 439 -14.85 -11.78 0.47
C PRO A 439 -16.32 -11.37 0.34
N LYS A 440 -17.02 -12.04 -0.57
CA LYS A 440 -18.46 -11.82 -0.83
C LYS A 440 -19.32 -12.46 0.26
N GLY A 441 -18.72 -13.12 1.25
CA GLY A 441 -19.38 -13.55 2.46
C GLY A 441 -19.30 -12.45 3.51
N SER A 442 -20.39 -11.72 3.73
CA SER A 442 -20.54 -10.98 4.98
C SER A 442 -20.43 -11.98 6.12
N VAL A 443 -19.49 -11.78 7.03
CA VAL A 443 -19.38 -12.58 8.24
C VAL A 443 -20.65 -12.34 9.06
N GLU A 444 -21.61 -13.26 8.96
CA GLU A 444 -22.82 -13.19 9.76
C GLU A 444 -22.44 -13.60 11.19
N VAL A 445 -22.33 -12.62 12.07
CA VAL A 445 -22.04 -12.82 13.48
C VAL A 445 -23.24 -12.31 14.27
N MET A 446 -23.88 -13.20 15.03
CA MET A 446 -24.96 -12.82 15.91
C MET A 446 -24.40 -12.56 17.32
N VAL A 447 -24.42 -11.30 17.76
CA VAL A 447 -23.89 -10.90 19.08
C VAL A 447 -25.03 -10.45 19.98
N LYS A 448 -25.08 -10.98 21.21
CA LYS A 448 -26.10 -10.61 22.18
C LYS A 448 -26.01 -9.13 22.56
N GLY A 449 -27.09 -8.38 22.36
CA GLY A 449 -27.17 -6.93 22.49
C GLY A 449 -27.03 -6.16 21.17
N PHE A 450 -26.72 -6.84 20.07
CA PHE A 450 -26.58 -6.29 18.72
C PHE A 450 -27.54 -6.93 17.72
N GLU A 451 -28.63 -7.55 18.19
CA GLU A 451 -29.57 -8.32 17.36
C GLU A 451 -30.35 -7.47 16.34
N ASP A 452 -30.31 -6.15 16.47
CA ASP A 452 -30.95 -5.24 15.52
C ASP A 452 -30.32 -5.37 14.12
N PRO A 453 -31.12 -5.44 13.04
CA PRO A 453 -30.60 -5.62 11.68
C PRO A 453 -29.67 -4.48 11.23
N VAL A 454 -29.86 -3.26 11.72
CA VAL A 454 -29.00 -2.12 11.42
C VAL A 454 -27.63 -2.31 12.08
N LEU A 455 -27.62 -2.70 13.37
CA LEU A 455 -26.38 -2.97 14.11
C LEU A 455 -25.63 -4.17 13.54
N ASN A 456 -26.32 -5.25 13.19
CA ASN A 456 -25.70 -6.42 12.56
C ASN A 456 -25.03 -6.07 11.23
N ARG A 457 -25.70 -5.29 10.37
CA ARG A 457 -25.12 -4.83 9.10
C ARG A 457 -23.91 -3.93 9.32
N ALA A 458 -24.01 -2.98 10.26
CA ALA A 458 -22.91 -2.10 10.61
C ALA A 458 -21.71 -2.86 11.18
N MET A 459 -21.96 -3.83 12.06
CA MET A 459 -20.94 -4.72 12.62
C MET A 459 -20.25 -5.55 11.53
N ALA A 460 -21.00 -6.18 10.63
CA ALA A 460 -20.43 -6.94 9.51
C ALA A 460 -19.53 -6.08 8.62
N LYS A 461 -19.93 -4.82 8.37
CA LYS A 461 -19.11 -3.85 7.63
C LYS A 461 -17.80 -3.53 8.36
N VAL A 462 -17.88 -3.20 9.66
CA VAL A 462 -16.69 -2.90 10.48
C VAL A 462 -15.74 -4.10 10.56
N PHE A 463 -16.28 -5.32 10.67
CA PHE A 463 -15.49 -6.55 10.73
C PHE A 463 -14.78 -6.80 9.40
N GLY A 464 -15.45 -6.58 8.27
CA GLY A 464 -14.85 -6.67 6.94
C GLY A 464 -13.79 -5.60 6.69
N GLU A 465 -14.04 -4.34 7.08
CA GLU A 465 -13.03 -3.27 6.97
C GLU A 465 -11.80 -3.56 7.83
N MET A 466 -11.99 -4.10 9.04
CA MET A 466 -10.88 -4.55 9.90
C MET A 466 -10.08 -5.67 9.23
N ASP A 467 -10.75 -6.68 8.69
CA ASP A 467 -10.09 -7.81 8.04
C ASP A 467 -9.22 -7.36 6.87
N VAL A 468 -9.69 -6.41 6.05
CA VAL A 468 -8.90 -5.80 4.97
C VAL A 468 -7.62 -5.14 5.50
N GLN A 469 -7.68 -4.43 6.64
CA GLN A 469 -6.48 -3.83 7.24
C GLN A 469 -5.48 -4.89 7.72
N LEU A 470 -5.98 -6.00 8.25
CA LEU A 470 -5.15 -7.08 8.74
C LEU A 470 -4.54 -7.91 7.60
N GLU A 471 -5.29 -8.16 6.52
CA GLU A 471 -4.79 -8.81 5.31
C GLU A 471 -3.68 -7.96 4.68
N TRP A 472 -3.87 -6.64 4.60
CA TRP A 472 -2.82 -5.71 4.17
C TRP A 472 -1.56 -5.86 5.05
N LEU A 473 -1.71 -5.81 6.37
CA LEU A 473 -0.60 -5.94 7.30
C LEU A 473 0.13 -7.27 7.16
N GLU A 474 -0.60 -8.38 7.04
CA GLU A 474 -0.04 -9.73 6.81
C GLU A 474 0.71 -9.78 5.48
N SER A 475 0.22 -9.11 4.43
CA SER A 475 0.89 -9.06 3.12
C SER A 475 2.22 -8.29 3.13
N VAL A 476 2.36 -7.28 4.00
CA VAL A 476 3.57 -6.45 4.11
C VAL A 476 4.56 -7.00 5.15
N TRP A 477 4.03 -7.52 6.26
CA TRP A 477 4.79 -7.86 7.48
C TRP A 477 4.61 -9.32 7.93
N GLY A 478 4.11 -10.21 7.08
CA GLY A 478 3.93 -11.63 7.41
C GLY A 478 5.20 -12.30 7.95
N ASP A 479 6.37 -11.91 7.43
CA ASP A 479 7.68 -12.37 7.90
C ASP A 479 8.07 -11.86 9.30
N VAL A 480 7.39 -10.85 9.84
CA VAL A 480 7.57 -10.37 11.22
C VAL A 480 6.52 -11.00 12.14
N ILE A 481 5.30 -11.20 11.63
CA ILE A 481 4.17 -11.75 12.38
C ILE A 481 4.37 -13.25 12.65
N GLU A 482 4.73 -14.04 11.63
CA GLU A 482 4.82 -15.51 11.71
C GLU A 482 6.00 -16.06 12.55
N PRO A 483 7.26 -15.63 12.37
CA PRO A 483 8.39 -16.25 13.07
C PRO A 483 8.51 -15.90 14.55
N SER A 484 7.81 -14.88 15.05
CA SER A 484 7.67 -14.64 16.49
C SER A 484 7.00 -15.80 17.24
N ILE A 485 6.28 -16.66 16.53
CA ILE A 485 5.49 -17.75 17.12
C ILE A 485 6.31 -19.04 17.22
N GLU A 486 7.20 -19.30 16.26
CA GLU A 486 7.98 -20.55 16.21
C GLU A 486 9.17 -20.59 17.17
N ARG A 487 9.78 -19.44 17.49
CA ARG A 487 10.96 -19.38 18.39
C ARG A 487 10.65 -19.73 19.85
N ASN A 488 9.39 -19.77 20.25
CA ASN A 488 8.97 -20.14 21.61
C ASN A 488 8.73 -21.64 21.81
N LYS A 489 8.97 -22.48 20.79
CA LYS A 489 9.06 -23.93 21.03
C LYS A 489 10.45 -24.21 21.62
N PRO A 490 10.56 -24.71 22.87
CA PRO A 490 11.83 -25.20 23.37
C PRO A 490 12.32 -26.26 22.40
N LYS A 491 13.58 -26.14 21.95
CA LYS A 491 14.24 -27.23 21.25
C LYS A 491 14.33 -28.40 22.24
N SER A 492 13.41 -29.36 22.15
CA SER A 492 13.61 -30.66 22.77
C SER A 492 14.86 -31.25 22.14
N TYR A 493 15.94 -31.26 22.91
CA TYR A 493 17.15 -32.02 22.63
C TYR A 493 16.95 -33.48 23.01
#